data_AF-A0A2J6TDG6-F1
#
_entry.id   AF-A0A2J6TDG6-F1
#
_cell.length_a   1.000
_cell.length_b   1.000
_cell.length_c   1.000
_cell.angle_alpha   90.00
_cell.angle_beta   90.00
_cell.angle_gamma   90.00
#
_symmetry.space_group_name_H-M   'P 1'
#
loop_
_entity.id
_entity.type
_entity.pdbx_description
1 polymer ?
#
loop_
_entity_poly.entity_id
_entity_poly.type
_entity_poly.pdbx_seq_one_letter_code
_entity_poly.pdbx_strand_id
1 'polypeptide(L)'
;MSKLQSNSNAFLYLNLCLSIPWIILLLAFQRAWSGSPLNLHDVSLKNTTHTFLLDPKFHNYDTNSARYWRETIPENDGFIKFWNSDRTRVWKGVTMFHELHCLVALRLEFQLILNEKEKISELLQDGDKPHIAHCFDYLR
;
A
#
# COMPACT_ATOMS: atom_id res chain seq x y z
N MET A 1 -53.98 15.87 14.92
CA MET A 1 -53.27 14.68 14.38
C MET A 1 -52.64 14.90 12.99
N SER A 2 -52.89 15.99 12.25
CA SER A 2 -52.38 16.17 10.88
C SER A 2 -50.91 16.64 10.75
N LYS A 3 -50.34 17.33 11.74
CA LYS A 3 -48.95 17.86 11.67
C LYS A 3 -47.85 16.79 11.79
N LEU A 4 -48.11 15.68 12.50
CA LEU A 4 -47.13 14.61 12.70
C LEU A 4 -46.91 13.78 11.42
N GLN A 5 -47.93 13.64 10.58
CA GLN A 5 -47.88 12.86 9.35
C GLN A 5 -47.11 13.58 8.22
N SER A 6 -47.12 14.93 8.23
CA SER A 6 -46.37 15.77 7.30
C SER A 6 -44.84 15.64 7.46
N ASN A 7 -44.36 15.52 8.71
CA ASN A 7 -42.92 15.46 9.01
C ASN A 7 -42.30 14.10 8.68
N SER A 8 -43.07 13.01 8.81
CA SER A 8 -42.60 11.66 8.47
C SER A 8 -42.34 11.51 6.96
N ASN A 9 -43.22 12.07 6.13
CA ASN A 9 -43.05 12.08 4.69
C ASN A 9 -41.84 12.93 4.26
N ALA A 10 -41.65 14.12 4.87
CA ALA A 10 -40.51 14.98 4.59
C ALA A 10 -39.16 14.30 4.91
N PHE A 11 -39.08 13.55 6.01
CA PHE A 11 -37.89 12.80 6.38
C PHE A 11 -37.60 11.64 5.40
N LEU A 12 -38.65 10.95 4.93
CA LEU A 12 -38.51 9.90 3.91
C LEU A 12 -37.99 10.46 2.58
N TYR A 13 -38.53 11.60 2.12
CA TYR A 13 -38.07 12.25 0.89
C TYR A 13 -36.62 12.72 0.98
N LEU A 14 -36.20 13.26 2.13
CA LEU A 14 -34.82 13.70 2.33
C LEU A 14 -33.83 12.52 2.29
N ASN A 15 -34.17 11.40 2.94
CA ASN A 15 -33.32 10.19 2.93
C ASN A 15 -33.24 9.55 1.54
N LEU A 16 -34.34 9.51 0.79
CA LEU A 16 -34.35 9.04 -0.60
C LEU A 16 -33.50 9.95 -1.50
N CYS A 17 -33.61 11.27 -1.34
CA CYS A 17 -32.84 12.23 -2.14
C CYS A 17 -31.33 12.14 -1.89
N LEU A 18 -30.92 11.79 -0.68
CA LEU A 18 -29.51 11.60 -0.32
C LEU A 18 -28.96 10.22 -0.71
N SER A 19 -29.76 9.16 -0.63
CA SER A 19 -29.28 7.79 -0.91
C SER A 19 -29.21 7.45 -2.40
N ILE A 20 -30.10 7.99 -3.23
CA ILE A 20 -30.14 7.72 -4.67
C ILE A 20 -28.83 8.11 -5.38
N PRO A 21 -28.23 9.29 -5.16
CA PRO A 21 -26.94 9.65 -5.77
C PRO A 21 -25.81 8.69 -5.38
N TRP A 22 -25.77 8.23 -4.14
CA TRP A 22 -24.77 7.25 -3.69
C TRP A 22 -24.94 5.91 -4.38
N ILE A 23 -26.18 5.44 -4.53
CA ILE A 23 -26.47 4.20 -5.27
C ILE A 23 -26.05 4.33 -6.74
N ILE A 24 -26.35 5.48 -7.39
CA ILE A 24 -25.94 5.73 -8.78
C ILE A 24 -24.41 5.75 -8.91
N LEU A 25 -23.71 6.40 -7.97
CA LEU A 25 -22.24 6.41 -7.95
C LEU A 25 -21.64 5.02 -7.75
N LEU A 26 -22.20 4.23 -6.84
CA LEU A 26 -21.77 2.84 -6.62
C LEU A 26 -21.99 1.98 -7.87
N LEU A 27 -23.13 2.11 -8.54
CA LEU A 27 -23.41 1.38 -9.78
C LEU A 27 -22.52 1.83 -10.95
N ALA A 28 -22.24 3.13 -11.06
CA ALA A 28 -21.31 3.67 -12.06
C ALA A 28 -19.88 3.17 -11.81
N PHE A 29 -19.43 3.18 -10.55
CA PHE A 29 -18.14 2.64 -10.15
C PHE A 29 -18.05 1.14 -10.43
N GLN A 30 -19.07 0.37 -10.06
CA GLN A 30 -19.10 -1.07 -10.29
C GLN A 30 -19.06 -1.41 -11.79
N ARG A 31 -19.74 -0.64 -12.65
CA ARG A 31 -19.66 -0.79 -14.11
C ARG A 31 -18.30 -0.43 -14.67
N ALA A 32 -17.71 0.68 -14.22
CA ALA A 32 -16.37 1.09 -14.66
C ALA A 32 -15.31 0.06 -14.25
N TRP A 33 -15.44 -0.53 -13.07
CA TRP A 33 -14.53 -1.53 -12.53
C TRP A 33 -14.73 -2.92 -13.16
N SER A 34 -15.97 -3.37 -13.34
CA SER A 34 -16.28 -4.68 -13.94
C SER A 34 -16.11 -4.72 -15.46
N GLY A 35 -16.12 -3.58 -16.14
CA GLY A 35 -16.02 -3.47 -17.60
C GLY A 35 -14.59 -3.54 -18.15
N SER A 36 -13.57 -3.55 -17.30
CA SER A 36 -12.17 -3.70 -17.73
C SER A 36 -11.62 -5.05 -17.27
N PRO A 37 -11.95 -6.17 -17.93
CA PRO A 37 -11.15 -7.37 -17.76
C PRO A 37 -9.74 -6.99 -18.19
N LEU A 38 -8.79 -7.02 -17.25
CA LEU A 38 -7.38 -7.08 -17.61
C LEU A 38 -7.25 -8.30 -18.51
N ASN A 39 -7.09 -8.08 -19.82
CA ASN A 39 -6.81 -9.13 -20.79
C ASN A 39 -5.40 -9.67 -20.49
N LEU A 40 -5.32 -10.51 -19.46
CA LEU A 40 -4.11 -11.21 -19.02
C LEU A 40 -3.59 -12.17 -20.10
N HIS A 41 -4.40 -12.44 -21.13
CA HIS A 41 -4.04 -13.30 -22.25
C HIS A 41 -2.89 -12.75 -23.11
N ASP A 42 -2.68 -11.43 -23.13
CA ASP A 42 -1.57 -10.80 -23.86
C ASP A 42 -0.32 -10.57 -22.99
N VAL A 43 -0.40 -10.83 -21.68
CA VAL A 43 0.77 -10.78 -20.80
C VAL A 43 1.50 -12.12 -20.90
N SER A 44 2.22 -12.32 -21.99
CA SER A 44 3.24 -13.37 -22.08
C SER A 44 4.38 -13.03 -21.12
N LEU A 45 4.18 -13.30 -19.83
CA LEU A 45 5.24 -13.27 -18.84
C LEU A 45 6.23 -14.37 -19.21
N LYS A 46 7.35 -13.99 -19.80
CA LYS A 46 8.48 -14.90 -19.97
C LYS A 46 8.81 -15.44 -18.58
N ASN A 47 8.76 -16.77 -18.41
CA ASN A 47 9.21 -17.41 -17.17
C ASN A 47 10.64 -16.94 -16.89
N THR A 48 10.75 -16.03 -15.92
CA THR A 48 12.02 -15.44 -15.53
C THR A 48 12.33 -16.05 -14.18
N THR A 49 13.36 -16.90 -14.16
CA THR A 49 13.86 -17.44 -12.91
C THR A 49 14.68 -16.36 -12.25
N HIS A 50 14.15 -15.78 -11.18
CA HIS A 50 14.91 -14.88 -10.32
C HIS A 50 15.60 -15.70 -9.23
N THR A 51 16.92 -15.62 -9.18
CA THR A 51 17.67 -16.14 -8.03
C THR A 51 17.79 -15.01 -7.03
N PHE A 52 17.08 -15.11 -5.92
CA PHE A 52 17.23 -14.19 -4.81
C PHE A 52 18.61 -14.44 -4.19
N LEU A 53 19.53 -13.52 -4.42
CA LEU A 53 20.82 -13.54 -3.74
C LEU A 53 20.59 -13.00 -2.33
N LEU A 54 20.74 -13.89 -1.35
CA LEU A 54 20.74 -13.51 0.05
C LEU A 54 21.82 -12.45 0.27
N ASP A 55 21.42 -11.25 0.68
CA ASP A 55 22.36 -10.18 1.01
C ASP A 55 22.42 -10.02 2.54
N PRO A 56 23.52 -10.46 3.19
CA PRO A 56 23.63 -10.44 4.65
C PRO A 56 23.43 -9.05 5.27
N LYS A 57 23.65 -7.97 4.49
CA LYS A 57 23.55 -6.60 5.01
C LYS A 57 22.12 -6.20 5.38
N PHE A 58 21.10 -6.87 4.83
CA PHE A 58 19.69 -6.59 5.10
C PHE A 58 19.07 -7.48 6.19
N HIS A 59 19.79 -8.53 6.63
CA HIS A 59 19.28 -9.60 7.50
C HIS A 59 19.44 -9.38 9.01
N ASN A 60 19.96 -8.23 9.43
CA ASN A 60 20.16 -7.90 10.84
C ASN A 60 19.31 -6.71 11.28
N TYR A 61 19.04 -6.57 12.58
CA TYR A 61 18.31 -5.43 13.14
C TYR A 61 19.23 -4.41 13.83
N ASP A 62 20.46 -4.27 13.34
CA ASP A 62 21.42 -3.29 13.81
C ASP A 62 21.31 -1.94 13.08
N THR A 63 22.04 -0.93 13.57
CA THR A 63 22.04 0.42 13.00
C THR A 63 22.58 0.48 11.57
N ASN A 64 23.53 -0.39 11.21
CA ASN A 64 24.09 -0.43 9.86
C ASN A 64 23.06 -0.99 8.88
N SER A 65 22.35 -2.04 9.26
CA SER A 65 21.28 -2.59 8.46
C SER A 65 20.12 -1.62 8.30
N ALA A 66 19.77 -0.86 9.35
CA ALA A 66 18.80 0.23 9.24
C ALA A 66 19.21 1.29 8.20
N ARG A 67 20.52 1.59 8.10
CA ARG A 67 21.06 2.49 7.08
C ARG A 67 20.90 1.90 5.68
N TYR A 68 21.30 0.65 5.46
CA TYR A 68 21.18 0.01 4.14
C TYR A 68 19.72 -0.04 3.65
N TRP A 69 18.77 -0.33 4.56
CA TRP A 69 17.35 -0.30 4.22
C TRP A 69 16.87 1.09 3.80
N ARG A 70 17.30 2.16 4.48
CA ARG A 70 16.98 3.55 4.09
C ARG A 70 17.55 3.93 2.72
N GLU A 71 18.76 3.47 2.43
CA GLU A 71 19.44 3.71 1.15
C GLU A 71 18.81 2.96 -0.03
N THR A 72 17.90 2.01 0.21
CA THR A 72 17.15 1.34 -0.87
C THR A 72 16.15 2.26 -1.55
N ILE A 73 15.69 3.30 -0.84
CA ILE A 73 14.77 4.30 -1.40
C ILE A 73 15.62 5.34 -2.14
N PRO A 74 15.35 5.62 -3.42
CA PRO A 74 16.09 6.65 -4.15
C PRO A 74 15.77 8.05 -3.56
N GLU A 75 16.73 8.98 -3.65
CA GLU A 75 16.64 10.33 -3.06
C GLU A 75 15.40 11.14 -3.50
N ASN A 76 14.84 10.81 -4.66
CA ASN A 76 13.65 11.44 -5.20
C ASN A 76 12.35 10.69 -4.86
N ASP A 77 12.36 9.78 -3.88
CA ASP A 77 11.23 8.93 -3.45
C ASP A 77 10.56 8.15 -4.59
N GLY A 78 11.29 7.94 -5.69
CA GLY A 78 10.75 7.25 -6.86
C GLY A 78 9.88 8.09 -7.78
N PHE A 79 9.94 9.42 -7.67
CA PHE A 79 9.22 10.34 -8.54
C PHE A 79 10.00 10.62 -9.83
N ILE A 80 9.36 10.39 -10.97
CA ILE A 80 9.92 10.67 -12.29
C ILE A 80 9.19 11.89 -12.89
N LYS A 81 9.95 12.80 -13.51
CA LYS A 81 9.37 13.93 -14.25
C LYS A 81 8.98 13.49 -15.65
N PHE A 82 7.73 13.73 -16.01
CA PHE A 82 7.21 13.54 -17.36
C PHE A 82 6.85 14.89 -17.98
N TRP A 83 7.03 14.99 -19.29
CA TRP A 83 6.49 16.08 -20.08
C TRP A 83 5.04 15.75 -20.44
N ASN A 84 4.16 16.71 -20.23
CA ASN A 84 2.78 16.63 -20.69
C ASN A 84 2.66 17.28 -22.09
N SER A 85 1.54 17.03 -22.78
CA SER A 85 1.28 17.55 -24.14
C SER A 85 1.28 19.07 -24.23
N ASP A 86 0.97 19.75 -23.12
CA ASP A 86 0.99 21.20 -22.93
C ASP A 86 2.39 21.77 -22.58
N ARG A 87 3.45 20.94 -22.68
CA ARG A 87 4.83 21.27 -22.27
C ARG A 87 5.01 21.60 -20.79
N THR A 88 4.04 21.30 -19.94
CA THR A 88 4.26 21.32 -18.49
C THR A 88 4.99 20.07 -18.02
N ARG A 89 5.69 20.19 -16.89
CA ARG A 89 6.35 19.05 -16.24
C ARG A 89 5.49 18.58 -15.08
N VAL A 90 5.14 17.30 -15.11
CA VAL A 90 4.38 16.66 -14.03
C VAL A 90 5.23 15.57 -13.39
N TRP A 91 5.16 15.47 -12.06
CA TRP A 91 5.78 14.38 -11.32
C TRP A 91 4.82 13.20 -11.27
N LYS A 92 5.31 11.99 -11.55
CA LYS A 92 4.56 10.76 -11.32
C LYS A 92 5.41 9.85 -10.45
N GLY A 93 4.84 9.39 -9.34
CA GLY A 93 5.46 8.35 -8.51
C GLY A 93 5.32 6.99 -9.19
N VAL A 94 6.36 6.18 -9.14
CA VAL A 94 6.24 4.76 -9.51
C VAL A 94 5.76 4.00 -8.26
N THR A 95 4.62 3.33 -8.37
CA THR A 95 3.96 2.63 -7.23
C THR A 95 4.91 1.72 -6.46
N MET A 96 5.80 1.02 -7.16
CA MET A 96 6.82 0.14 -6.56
C MET A 96 7.72 0.85 -5.53
N PHE A 97 8.05 2.14 -5.74
CA PHE A 97 8.83 2.89 -4.75
C PHE A 97 8.02 3.28 -3.51
N HIS A 98 6.70 3.47 -3.64
CA HIS A 98 5.83 3.69 -2.49
C HIS A 98 5.67 2.41 -1.66
N GLU A 99 5.52 1.26 -2.32
CA GLU A 99 5.50 -0.06 -1.66
C GLU A 99 6.81 -0.31 -0.91
N LEU A 100 7.95 -0.06 -1.57
CA LEU A 100 9.27 -0.18 -0.95
C LEU A 100 9.45 0.81 0.22
N HIS A 101 9.02 2.06 0.07
CA HIS A 101 9.07 3.07 1.14
C HIS A 101 8.30 2.63 2.39
N CYS A 102 7.08 2.12 2.19
CA CYS A 102 6.25 1.59 3.27
C CYS A 102 6.88 0.36 3.93
N LEU A 103 7.44 -0.55 3.13
CA LEU A 103 8.14 -1.74 3.63
C LEU A 103 9.33 -1.36 4.51
N VAL A 104 10.16 -0.40 4.06
CA VAL A 104 11.29 0.14 4.83
C VAL A 104 10.82 0.73 6.15
N ALA A 105 9.75 1.54 6.15
CA ALA A 105 9.19 2.13 7.36
C ALA A 105 8.72 1.05 8.36
N LEU A 106 7.95 0.07 7.90
CA LEU A 106 7.48 -1.04 8.74
C LEU A 106 8.64 -1.81 9.37
N ARG A 107 9.68 -2.08 8.59
CA ARG A 107 10.86 -2.81 9.05
C ARG A 107 11.65 -2.03 10.10
N LEU A 108 11.77 -0.71 9.95
CA LEU A 108 12.45 0.16 10.91
C LEU A 108 11.66 0.28 12.22
N GLU A 109 10.33 0.41 12.16
CA GLU A 109 9.47 0.37 13.35
C GLU A 109 9.58 -0.97 14.05
N PHE A 110 9.57 -2.08 13.31
CA PHE A 110 9.79 -3.41 13.87
C PHE A 110 11.13 -3.51 14.60
N GLN A 111 12.20 -2.95 14.03
CA GLN A 111 13.50 -2.88 14.67
C GLN A 111 13.48 -2.07 15.99
N LEU A 112 12.74 -0.96 16.04
CA LEU A 112 12.57 -0.18 17.28
C LEU A 112 11.89 -1.03 18.36
N ILE A 113 10.82 -1.74 17.99
CA ILE A 113 10.11 -2.64 18.90
C ILE A 113 11.06 -3.76 19.39
N LEU A 114 11.89 -4.34 18.51
CA LEU A 114 12.88 -5.37 18.90
C LEU A 114 13.87 -4.91 19.96
N ASN A 115 14.21 -3.62 19.96
CA ASN A 115 15.11 -3.03 20.94
C ASN A 115 14.42 -2.77 22.30
N GLU A 116 13.09 -2.69 22.33
CA GLU A 116 12.27 -2.61 23.54
C GLU A 116 12.05 -4.01 24.15
N LYS A 117 13.03 -4.48 24.93
CA LYS A 117 13.07 -5.85 25.50
C LYS A 117 11.80 -6.32 26.22
N GLU A 118 11.03 -5.42 26.84
CA GLU A 118 9.83 -5.78 27.62
C GLU A 118 8.63 -6.18 26.75
N LYS A 119 8.44 -5.58 25.57
CA LYS A 119 7.27 -5.87 24.70
C LYS A 119 7.45 -7.11 23.82
N ILE A 120 8.70 -7.51 23.57
CA ILE A 120 9.04 -8.54 22.58
C ILE A 120 8.83 -9.96 23.10
N SER A 121 9.10 -10.21 24.38
CA SER A 121 9.10 -11.58 24.91
C SER A 121 7.71 -12.24 24.91
N GLU A 122 6.63 -11.45 24.88
CA GLU A 122 5.26 -11.95 24.72
C GLU A 122 4.86 -12.19 23.26
N LEU A 123 5.50 -11.51 22.31
CA LEU A 123 5.08 -11.48 20.90
C LEU A 123 5.90 -12.37 19.98
N LEU A 124 7.16 -12.64 20.30
CA LEU A 124 8.10 -13.33 19.41
C LEU A 124 8.99 -14.30 20.18
N GLN A 125 9.11 -15.51 19.64
CA GLN A 125 10.14 -16.45 20.07
C GLN A 125 11.49 -16.03 19.44
N ASP A 126 12.61 -16.34 20.09
CA ASP A 126 13.93 -15.92 19.58
C ASP A 126 14.27 -16.48 18.18
N GLY A 127 13.62 -17.57 17.76
CA GLY A 127 13.71 -18.12 16.41
C GLY A 127 12.97 -17.31 15.33
N ASP A 128 12.06 -16.42 15.73
CA ASP A 128 11.24 -15.66 14.78
C ASP A 128 12.00 -14.47 14.19
N LYS A 129 12.96 -13.89 14.93
CA LYS A 129 13.68 -12.68 14.48
C LYS A 129 14.44 -12.90 13.16
N PRO A 130 15.28 -13.95 13.01
CA PRO A 130 15.96 -14.19 11.74
C PRO A 130 15.00 -14.51 10.59
N HIS A 131 13.90 -15.19 10.89
CA HIS A 131 12.88 -15.52 9.90
C HIS A 131 12.16 -14.27 9.39
N ILE A 132 11.76 -13.38 10.30
CA ILE A 132 11.12 -12.11 9.94
C ILE A 132 12.09 -11.22 9.15
N ALA A 133 13.38 -11.19 9.52
CA ALA A 133 14.39 -10.46 8.76
C ALA A 133 14.50 -10.97 7.32
N HIS A 134 14.46 -12.30 7.14
CA HIS A 134 14.43 -12.93 5.83
C HIS A 134 13.15 -12.60 5.05
N CYS A 135 11.98 -12.58 5.69
CA CYS A 135 10.72 -12.20 5.07
C CYS A 135 10.74 -10.74 4.57
N PHE A 136 11.33 -9.82 5.34
CA PHE A 136 11.52 -8.46 4.87
C PHE A 136 12.42 -8.41 3.63
N ASP A 137 13.59 -9.06 3.64
CA ASP A 137 14.49 -9.05 2.49
C ASP A 137 13.87 -9.69 1.23
N TYR A 138 13.02 -10.70 1.41
CA TYR A 138 12.28 -11.32 0.32
C TYR A 138 11.24 -10.37 -0.34
N LEU A 139 10.62 -9.49 0.45
CA LEU A 139 9.61 -8.54 -0.05
C LEU A 139 10.20 -7.30 -0.74
N ARG A 140 11.51 -7.08 -0.60
CA ARG A 140 12.24 -5.91 -1.12
C ARG A 140 12.69 -6.11 -2.57
#